data_AF-A0A645HTQ9-F1
#
_entry.id   AF-A0A645HTQ9-F1
#
_cell.length_a   1.000
_cell.length_b   1.000
_cell.length_c   1.000
_cell.angle_alpha   90.00
_cell.angle_beta   90.00
_cell.angle_gamma   90.00
#
_symmetry.space_group_name_H-M   'P 1'
#
loop_
_entity.id
_entity.type
_entity.pdbx_description
1 polymer ?
#
loop_
_entity_poly.entity_id
_entity_poly.type
_entity_poly.pdbx_seq_one_letter_code
_entity_poly.pdbx_strand_id
1 'polypeptide(L)'
;MINKKEFDNQSFITKGIIEVNKSGHGYRVPEGWKAINKTGSEQRDTLYNIAADKHEDYKKVYNTKINFYDFIYMSCRIPEDTFKKAINGKYKYTRSFLAKYTVGLKLGIDEANKLFRDHSGELNLTNDFDSIVYHALRTKDDIDYFVQEVFEYTGIKLEREK
;
A
#
# COMPACT_ATOMS: atom_id res chain seq x y z
N MET A 1 9.79 -0.45 -13.00
CA MET A 1 11.02 0.37 -13.10
C MET A 1 10.76 1.73 -13.70
N ILE A 2 10.75 2.74 -12.84
CA ILE A 2 10.63 4.15 -13.18
C ILE A 2 12.00 4.64 -13.68
N ASN A 3 12.04 5.52 -14.67
CA ASN A 3 13.29 6.16 -15.06
C ASN A 3 13.65 7.23 -14.02
N LYS A 4 14.73 7.01 -13.25
CA LYS A 4 15.18 7.93 -12.20
C LYS A 4 15.35 9.38 -12.68
N LYS A 5 15.92 9.60 -13.87
CA LYS A 5 16.09 10.95 -14.41
C LYS A 5 14.76 11.61 -14.72
N GLU A 6 13.79 10.85 -15.24
CA GLU A 6 12.44 11.37 -15.49
C GLU A 6 11.74 11.70 -14.17
N PHE A 7 11.85 10.83 -13.17
CA PHE A 7 11.28 11.03 -11.84
C PHE A 7 11.84 12.28 -11.16
N ASP A 8 13.17 12.47 -11.19
CA ASP A 8 13.83 13.63 -10.58
C ASP A 8 13.46 14.96 -11.29
N ASN A 9 13.10 14.89 -12.56
CA ASN A 9 12.62 16.03 -13.34
C ASN A 9 11.11 16.30 -13.16
N GLN A 10 10.35 15.39 -12.52
CA GLN A 10 8.93 15.63 -12.23
C GLN A 10 8.77 16.64 -11.09
N SER A 11 7.87 17.60 -11.30
CA SER A 11 7.50 18.56 -10.25
C SER A 11 6.39 17.99 -9.38
N PHE A 12 6.76 17.50 -8.20
CA PHE A 12 5.80 17.04 -7.19
C PHE A 12 5.30 18.21 -6.33
N ILE A 13 3.99 18.26 -6.11
CA ILE A 13 3.32 19.26 -5.27
C ILE A 13 3.54 18.95 -3.79
N THR A 14 3.61 17.67 -3.43
CA THR A 14 3.88 17.20 -2.06
C THR A 14 4.90 16.07 -2.09
N LYS A 15 5.60 15.89 -0.97
CA LYS A 15 6.63 14.85 -0.83
C LYS A 15 6.41 13.98 0.40
N GLY A 16 6.79 12.71 0.30
CA GLY A 16 6.74 11.69 1.33
C GLY A 16 5.37 11.08 1.60
N ILE A 17 5.33 10.24 2.65
CA ILE A 17 4.11 9.56 3.08
C ILE A 17 3.16 10.56 3.74
N ILE A 18 2.02 10.79 3.11
CA ILE A 18 0.96 11.64 3.67
C ILE A 18 0.04 10.77 4.54
N GLU A 19 0.15 10.90 5.86
CA GLU A 19 -0.82 10.32 6.79
C GLU A 19 -1.89 11.33 7.20
N VAL A 20 -3.14 10.86 7.35
CA VAL A 20 -4.20 11.64 7.99
C VAL A 20 -3.83 11.80 9.47
N ASN A 21 -3.40 13.00 9.86
CA ASN A 21 -3.20 13.40 11.25
C ASN A 21 -4.54 13.79 11.89
N LYS A 22 -4.70 13.63 13.21
CA LYS A 22 -5.93 14.03 13.95
C LYS A 22 -5.97 15.53 14.31
N SER A 23 -4.95 16.30 13.95
CA SER A 23 -4.75 17.67 14.44
C SER A 23 -4.89 18.72 13.32
N GLY A 24 -6.15 19.03 12.97
CA GLY A 24 -6.69 20.39 12.79
C GLY A 24 -6.09 21.42 11.83
N HIS A 25 -4.86 21.30 11.31
CA HIS A 25 -4.26 22.36 10.50
C HIS A 25 -3.52 21.81 9.27
N GLY A 26 -4.06 22.15 8.09
CA GLY A 26 -3.38 22.05 6.80
C GLY A 26 -3.46 20.68 6.11
N TYR A 27 -4.66 20.11 5.93
CA TYR A 27 -4.83 18.96 5.05
C TYR A 27 -4.90 19.41 3.58
N ARG A 28 -4.19 18.72 2.69
CA ARG A 28 -4.54 18.65 1.27
C ARG A 28 -5.17 17.29 0.97
N VAL A 29 -6.25 16.95 1.68
CA VAL A 29 -7.31 16.16 1.04
C VAL A 29 -8.09 17.13 0.17
N PRO A 30 -8.57 16.76 -1.03
CA PRO A 30 -9.41 17.64 -1.84
C PRO A 30 -10.54 18.22 -0.98
N GLU A 31 -10.80 19.51 -1.14
CA GLU A 31 -11.83 20.21 -0.37
C GLU A 31 -13.17 19.48 -0.52
N GLY A 32 -13.78 19.09 0.61
CA GLY A 32 -15.04 18.31 0.64
C GLY A 32 -14.91 16.80 0.78
N TRP A 33 -13.69 16.24 0.87
CA TRP A 33 -13.51 14.80 1.10
C TRP A 33 -14.01 14.36 2.48
N LYS A 34 -14.89 13.35 2.51
CA LYS A 34 -15.34 12.64 3.72
C LYS A 34 -14.96 11.17 3.58
N ALA A 35 -14.39 10.60 4.63
CA ALA A 35 -14.15 9.15 4.68
C ALA A 35 -15.48 8.42 4.45
N ILE A 36 -15.47 7.38 3.61
CA ILE A 36 -16.64 6.51 3.46
C ILE A 36 -16.79 5.76 4.78
N ASN A 37 -17.93 5.94 5.45
CA ASN A 37 -18.25 5.29 6.72
C ASN A 37 -18.50 3.79 6.51
N LYS A 38 -17.45 3.02 6.19
CA LYS A 38 -17.47 1.57 6.36
C LYS A 38 -17.24 1.24 7.82
N THR A 39 -17.93 0.23 8.32
CA THR A 39 -17.65 -0.28 9.66
C THR A 39 -16.25 -0.86 9.69
N GLY A 40 -15.58 -0.78 10.85
CA GLY A 40 -14.24 -1.35 11.00
C GLY A 40 -14.17 -2.86 10.71
N SER A 41 -15.29 -3.59 10.74
CA SER A 41 -15.40 -4.99 10.32
C SER A 41 -15.34 -5.17 8.80
N GLU A 42 -16.13 -4.43 8.03
CA GLU A 42 -16.18 -4.57 6.56
C GLU A 42 -14.82 -4.29 5.92
N GLN A 43 -14.08 -3.32 6.47
CA GLN A 43 -12.72 -3.01 6.03
C GLN A 43 -11.74 -4.16 6.30
N ARG A 44 -11.87 -4.83 7.46
CA ARG A 44 -11.03 -5.99 7.84
C ARG A 44 -11.32 -7.19 6.96
N ASP A 45 -12.59 -7.47 6.74
CA ASP A 45 -13.03 -8.60 5.92
C ASP A 45 -12.61 -8.39 4.47
N THR A 46 -12.67 -7.16 3.95
CA THR A 46 -12.18 -6.82 2.61
C THR A 46 -10.68 -7.13 2.47
N LEU A 47 -9.84 -6.68 3.42
CA LEU A 47 -8.40 -6.97 3.39
C LEU A 47 -8.09 -8.47 3.55
N TYR A 48 -8.83 -9.17 4.39
CA TYR A 48 -8.62 -10.61 4.56
C TYR A 48 -9.01 -11.38 3.30
N ASN A 49 -10.16 -11.10 2.70
CA ASN A 49 -10.66 -11.81 1.53
C ASN A 49 -9.77 -11.60 0.31
N ILE A 50 -9.34 -10.37 0.03
CA ILE A 50 -8.39 -10.09 -1.08
C ILE A 50 -7.10 -10.89 -0.89
N ALA A 51 -6.56 -10.92 0.34
CA ALA A 51 -5.35 -11.66 0.65
C ALA A 51 -5.54 -13.18 0.50
N ALA A 52 -6.68 -13.71 0.95
CA ALA A 52 -7.00 -15.13 0.87
C ALA A 52 -7.13 -15.58 -0.61
N ASP A 53 -7.82 -14.80 -1.43
CA ASP A 53 -7.97 -15.09 -2.87
C ASP A 53 -6.59 -15.13 -3.56
N LYS A 54 -5.73 -14.14 -3.28
CA LYS A 54 -4.36 -14.11 -3.84
C LYS A 54 -3.49 -15.24 -3.32
N HIS A 55 -3.68 -15.69 -2.08
CA HIS A 55 -2.97 -16.85 -1.54
C HIS A 55 -3.39 -18.14 -2.23
N GLU A 56 -4.69 -18.33 -2.47
CA GLU A 56 -5.19 -19.48 -3.24
C GLU A 56 -4.65 -19.49 -4.68
N ASP A 57 -4.65 -18.35 -5.35
CA ASP A 57 -4.08 -18.20 -6.69
C ASP A 57 -2.59 -18.54 -6.70
N TYR A 58 -1.83 -18.03 -5.73
CA TYR A 58 -0.40 -18.30 -5.59
C TYR A 58 -0.13 -19.81 -5.43
N LYS A 59 -0.87 -20.49 -4.55
CA LYS A 59 -0.72 -21.94 -4.34
C LYS A 59 -0.98 -22.73 -5.62
N LYS A 60 -1.98 -22.33 -6.41
CA LYS A 60 -2.32 -22.96 -7.70
C LYS A 60 -1.22 -22.74 -8.74
N VAL A 61 -0.75 -21.51 -8.91
CA VAL A 61 0.24 -21.14 -9.93
C VAL A 61 1.60 -21.80 -9.66
N TYR A 62 2.04 -21.82 -8.40
CA TYR A 62 3.37 -22.32 -8.03
C TYR A 62 3.36 -23.75 -7.47
N ASN A 63 2.20 -24.41 -7.43
CA ASN A 63 2.02 -25.76 -6.87
C ASN A 63 2.70 -25.94 -5.50
N THR A 64 2.46 -25.01 -4.58
CA THR A 64 3.16 -24.91 -3.29
C THR A 64 2.22 -24.91 -2.10
N LYS A 65 2.74 -25.30 -0.93
CA LYS A 65 2.02 -25.32 0.36
C LYS A 65 2.57 -24.27 1.31
N ILE A 66 2.63 -23.01 0.85
CA ILE A 66 3.03 -21.88 1.70
C ILE A 66 1.91 -21.55 2.69
N ASN A 67 2.27 -21.25 3.94
CA ASN A 67 1.30 -20.80 4.92
C ASN A 67 0.83 -19.36 4.58
N PHE A 68 -0.36 -18.97 5.05
CA PHE A 68 -0.96 -17.68 4.70
C PHE A 68 -0.12 -16.47 5.16
N TYR A 69 0.44 -16.51 6.37
CA TYR A 69 1.20 -15.39 6.91
C TYR A 69 2.60 -15.26 6.29
N ASP A 70 3.23 -16.39 5.95
CA ASP A 70 4.49 -16.44 5.18
C ASP A 70 4.27 -15.84 3.79
N PHE A 71 3.14 -16.18 3.14
CA PHE A 71 2.77 -15.58 1.86
C PHE A 71 2.63 -14.06 1.96
N ILE A 72 1.96 -13.55 3.01
CA ILE A 72 1.84 -12.10 3.25
C ILE A 72 3.21 -11.46 3.50
N TYR A 73 4.05 -12.10 4.32
CA TYR A 73 5.38 -11.57 4.60
C TYR A 73 6.25 -11.51 3.34
N MET A 74 6.30 -12.60 2.57
CA MET A 74 7.08 -12.69 1.35
C MET A 74 6.58 -11.75 0.26
N SER A 75 5.26 -11.68 0.06
CA SER A 75 4.68 -10.90 -1.05
C SER A 75 4.54 -9.43 -0.71
N CYS A 76 4.30 -9.07 0.55
CA CYS A 76 3.97 -7.69 0.94
C CYS A 76 5.00 -7.05 1.87
N ARG A 77 6.01 -7.77 2.38
CA ARG A 77 6.92 -7.26 3.42
C ARG A 77 6.16 -6.68 4.63
N ILE A 78 5.08 -7.36 5.02
CA ILE A 78 4.29 -7.04 6.21
C ILE A 78 4.52 -8.16 7.24
N PRO A 79 5.06 -7.85 8.43
CA PRO A 79 5.22 -8.85 9.48
C PRO A 79 3.89 -9.47 9.88
N GLU A 80 3.91 -10.77 10.22
CA GLU A 80 2.74 -11.53 10.67
C GLU A 80 1.97 -10.80 11.79
N ASP A 81 2.67 -10.32 12.81
CA ASP A 81 2.06 -9.60 13.93
C ASP A 81 1.37 -8.31 13.49
N THR A 82 1.94 -7.60 12.52
CA THR A 82 1.32 -6.40 11.96
C THR A 82 0.06 -6.75 11.19
N PHE A 83 0.11 -7.80 10.35
CA PHE A 83 -1.04 -8.24 9.58
C PHE A 83 -2.17 -8.78 10.49
N LYS A 84 -1.84 -9.57 11.51
CA LYS A 84 -2.80 -10.02 12.53
C LYS A 84 -3.46 -8.85 13.23
N LYS A 85 -2.70 -7.83 13.64
CA LYS A 85 -3.29 -6.63 14.26
C LYS A 85 -4.18 -5.88 13.26
N ALA A 86 -3.82 -5.85 11.99
CA ALA A 86 -4.59 -5.23 10.92
C ALA A 86 -5.98 -5.89 10.75
N ILE A 87 -6.04 -7.21 10.56
CA ILE A 87 -7.32 -7.91 10.37
C ILE A 87 -8.16 -8.03 11.65
N ASN A 88 -7.56 -7.81 12.83
CA ASN A 88 -8.25 -7.74 14.11
C ASN A 88 -8.65 -6.30 14.52
N GLY A 89 -8.39 -5.30 13.66
CA GLY A 89 -8.76 -3.90 13.93
C GLY A 89 -7.93 -3.23 15.03
N LYS A 90 -6.82 -3.84 15.43
CA LYS A 90 -5.87 -3.32 16.42
C LYS A 90 -4.72 -2.52 15.78
N TYR A 91 -4.85 -2.21 14.49
CA TYR A 91 -3.83 -1.49 13.71
C TYR A 91 -4.52 -0.53 12.74
N LYS A 92 -4.03 0.71 12.67
CA LYS A 92 -4.45 1.70 11.67
C LYS A 92 -3.77 1.37 10.35
N TYR A 93 -4.52 1.22 9.27
CA TYR A 93 -3.93 1.02 7.94
C TYR A 93 -3.28 2.31 7.47
N THR A 94 -1.97 2.40 7.67
CA THR A 94 -1.17 3.52 7.19
C THR A 94 -1.05 3.45 5.68
N ARG A 95 -0.70 4.58 5.07
CA ARG A 95 -0.50 4.66 3.63
C ARG A 95 0.64 3.73 3.16
N SER A 96 1.70 3.60 3.99
CA SER A 96 2.78 2.62 3.77
C SER A 96 2.31 1.17 3.85
N PHE A 97 1.42 0.85 4.80
CA PHE A 97 0.83 -0.49 4.88
C PHE A 97 0.04 -0.81 3.60
N LEU A 98 -0.81 0.12 3.16
CA LEU A 98 -1.62 -0.05 1.95
C LEU A 98 -0.76 -0.14 0.69
N ALA A 99 0.30 0.67 0.57
CA ALA A 99 1.24 0.60 -0.55
C ALA A 99 1.88 -0.80 -0.65
N LYS A 100 2.47 -1.27 0.45
CA LYS A 100 3.06 -2.61 0.53
C LYS A 100 2.06 -3.73 0.23
N TYR A 101 0.87 -3.62 0.79
CA TYR A 101 -0.20 -4.60 0.60
C TYR A 101 -0.68 -4.64 -0.85
N THR A 102 -0.98 -3.49 -1.45
CA THR A 102 -1.55 -3.40 -2.81
C THR A 102 -0.53 -3.76 -3.89
N VAL A 103 0.71 -3.27 -3.77
CA VAL A 103 1.82 -3.62 -4.68
C VAL A 103 2.19 -5.09 -4.51
N GLY A 104 2.36 -5.56 -3.28
CA GLY A 104 2.75 -6.93 -2.99
C GLY A 104 1.77 -7.99 -3.47
N LEU A 105 0.47 -7.72 -3.35
CA LEU A 105 -0.58 -8.58 -3.89
C LEU A 105 -0.89 -8.35 -5.37
N LYS A 106 -0.13 -7.45 -6.02
CA LYS A 106 -0.25 -7.13 -7.45
C LYS A 106 -1.65 -6.70 -7.87
N LEU A 107 -2.33 -5.93 -7.02
CA LEU A 107 -3.72 -5.49 -7.26
C LEU A 107 -3.82 -4.58 -8.48
N GLY A 108 -5.03 -4.48 -9.05
CA GLY A 108 -5.34 -3.47 -10.06
C GLY A 108 -5.27 -2.05 -9.47
N ILE A 109 -5.04 -1.05 -10.33
CA ILE A 109 -5.02 0.36 -9.93
C ILE A 109 -6.36 0.78 -9.31
N ASP A 110 -7.49 0.35 -9.90
CA ASP A 110 -8.82 0.68 -9.40
C ASP A 110 -9.10 0.04 -8.04
N GLU A 111 -8.68 -1.21 -7.85
CA GLU A 111 -8.79 -1.92 -6.57
C GLU A 111 -7.94 -1.26 -5.48
N ALA A 112 -6.70 -0.89 -5.83
CA ALA A 112 -5.83 -0.15 -4.93
C ALA A 112 -6.45 1.20 -4.57
N ASN A 113 -6.88 2.01 -5.55
CA ASN A 113 -7.51 3.30 -5.29
C ASN A 113 -8.74 3.18 -4.40
N LYS A 114 -9.55 2.12 -4.54
CA LYS A 114 -10.67 1.85 -3.63
C LYS A 114 -10.20 1.65 -2.18
N LEU A 115 -9.15 0.84 -1.96
CA LEU A 115 -8.57 0.63 -0.62
C LEU A 115 -7.96 1.92 -0.06
N PHE A 116 -7.20 2.67 -0.87
CA PHE A 116 -6.63 3.95 -0.46
C PHE A 116 -7.72 4.97 -0.10
N ARG A 117 -8.77 5.07 -0.92
CA ARG A 117 -9.94 5.92 -0.68
C ARG A 117 -10.66 5.57 0.63
N ASP A 118 -10.79 4.29 0.95
CA ASP A 118 -11.47 3.85 2.17
C ASP A 118 -10.71 4.20 3.46
N HIS A 119 -9.41 4.56 3.38
CA HIS A 119 -8.54 4.68 4.56
C HIS A 119 -7.74 5.98 4.68
N SER A 120 -7.23 6.53 3.58
CA SER A 120 -6.30 7.66 3.61
C SER A 120 -6.42 8.62 2.42
N GLY A 121 -7.47 8.48 1.61
CA GLY A 121 -7.61 9.18 0.34
C GLY A 121 -6.88 8.45 -0.80
N GLU A 122 -7.33 8.67 -2.04
CA GLU A 122 -6.80 8.01 -3.25
C GLU A 122 -5.33 8.30 -3.52
N LEU A 123 -4.71 7.51 -4.39
CA LEU A 123 -3.36 7.77 -4.87
C LEU A 123 -3.34 9.08 -5.66
N ASN A 124 -2.37 9.94 -5.35
CA ASN A 124 -2.21 11.23 -5.98
C ASN A 124 -0.88 11.32 -6.72
N LEU A 125 -0.91 11.31 -8.06
CA LEU A 125 0.30 11.39 -8.90
C LEU A 125 1.14 12.67 -8.71
N THR A 126 0.59 13.70 -8.07
CA THR A 126 1.34 14.91 -7.72
C THR A 126 2.16 14.76 -6.43
N ASN A 127 2.03 13.63 -5.73
CA ASN A 127 2.87 13.21 -4.61
C ASN A 127 3.92 12.20 -5.10
N ASP A 128 5.17 12.37 -4.67
CA ASP A 128 6.29 11.52 -5.09
C ASP A 128 6.10 10.05 -4.68
N PHE A 129 5.69 9.78 -3.43
CA PHE A 129 5.47 8.44 -2.91
C PHE A 129 4.32 7.73 -3.64
N ASP A 130 3.18 8.40 -3.76
CA ASP A 130 2.02 7.86 -4.47
C ASP A 130 2.29 7.62 -5.96
N SER A 131 3.10 8.47 -6.59
CA SER A 131 3.56 8.28 -7.96
C SER A 131 4.32 6.96 -8.09
N ILE A 132 5.26 6.68 -7.16
CA ILE A 132 6.00 5.40 -7.14
C ILE A 132 5.04 4.23 -6.96
N VAL A 133 4.08 4.31 -6.02
CA VAL A 133 3.07 3.27 -5.81
C VAL A 133 2.25 3.01 -7.07
N TYR A 134 1.76 4.07 -7.73
CA TYR A 134 0.97 3.95 -8.95
C TYR A 134 1.77 3.28 -10.07
N HIS A 135 3.04 3.67 -10.23
CA HIS A 135 3.93 3.07 -11.21
C HIS A 135 4.16 1.58 -10.93
N ALA A 136 4.47 1.20 -9.68
CA ALA A 136 4.67 -0.19 -9.28
C ALA A 136 3.42 -1.05 -9.52
N LEU A 137 2.22 -0.52 -9.24
CA LEU A 137 0.95 -1.19 -9.54
C LEU A 137 0.74 -1.39 -11.04
N ARG A 138 1.11 -0.40 -11.86
CA ARG A 138 0.98 -0.45 -13.32
C ARG A 138 1.91 -1.48 -13.95
N THR A 139 3.15 -1.56 -13.48
CA THR A 139 4.16 -2.47 -14.02
C THR A 139 4.20 -3.82 -13.32
N LYS A 140 3.39 -4.01 -12.27
CA LYS A 140 3.31 -5.24 -11.46
C LYS A 140 4.66 -5.61 -10.87
N ASP A 141 5.36 -4.58 -10.38
CA ASP A 141 6.71 -4.70 -9.83
C ASP A 141 6.72 -5.69 -8.66
N ASP A 142 7.89 -6.31 -8.47
CA ASP A 142 8.14 -7.11 -7.28
C ASP A 142 8.20 -6.21 -6.04
N ILE A 143 7.80 -6.75 -4.89
CA ILE A 143 7.75 -5.98 -3.64
C ILE A 143 9.14 -5.47 -3.20
N ASP A 144 10.19 -6.27 -3.42
CA ASP A 144 11.55 -5.89 -3.02
C ASP A 144 12.06 -4.75 -3.87
N TYR A 145 11.76 -4.82 -5.17
CA TYR A 145 12.08 -3.77 -6.11
C TYR A 145 11.35 -2.47 -5.76
N PHE A 146 10.05 -2.54 -5.45
CA PHE A 146 9.28 -1.38 -5.02
C PHE A 146 9.83 -0.76 -3.73
N VAL A 147 10.16 -1.56 -2.71
CA VAL A 147 10.72 -1.07 -1.45
C VAL A 147 12.06 -0.36 -1.69
N GLN A 148 12.90 -0.92 -2.56
CA GLN A 148 14.16 -0.33 -2.97
C GLN A 148 13.96 1.00 -3.72
N GLU A 149 13.09 1.04 -4.73
CA GLU A 149 12.79 2.28 -5.49
C GLU A 149 12.29 3.39 -4.56
N VAL A 150 11.38 3.08 -3.64
CA VAL A 150 10.89 4.06 -2.66
C VAL A 150 12.06 4.63 -1.84
N PHE A 151 12.94 3.77 -1.32
CA PHE A 151 14.09 4.22 -0.55
C PHE A 151 15.05 5.06 -1.38
N GLU A 152 15.42 4.60 -2.59
CA GLU A 152 16.34 5.31 -3.47
C GLU A 152 15.79 6.67 -3.91
N TYR A 153 14.48 6.79 -4.10
CA TYR A 153 13.90 7.96 -4.75
C TYR A 153 13.40 9.00 -3.75
N THR A 154 13.03 8.56 -2.54
CA THR A 154 12.45 9.44 -1.52
C THR A 154 13.22 9.43 -0.19
N GLY A 155 14.16 8.49 0.01
CA GLY A 155 14.85 8.26 1.28
C GLY A 155 13.98 7.54 2.33
N ILE A 156 12.76 7.15 2.00
CA ILE A 156 11.80 6.57 2.94
C ILE A 156 12.07 5.07 3.09
N LYS A 157 12.26 4.63 4.33
CA LYS A 157 12.33 3.20 4.67
C LYS A 157 10.94 2.64 4.98
N LEU A 158 10.45 1.71 4.16
CA LEU A 158 9.15 1.03 4.37
C LEU A 158 9.23 -0.19 5.30
N GLU A 159 10.45 -0.63 5.57
CA GLU A 159 10.76 -1.70 6.51
C GLU A 159 11.48 -1.09 7.72
N ARG A 160 11.21 -1.63 8.91
CA ARG A 160 12.04 -1.33 10.08
C ARG A 160 13.21 -2.30 10.04
N GLU A 161 14.43 -1.76 10.19
CA GLU A 161 15.61 -2.58 10.48
C GLU A 161 15.29 -3.42 11.72
N LYS A 162 15.52 -4.73 11.62
CA LYS A 162 15.41 -5.67 12.74
C LYS A 162 16.58 -5.47 13.70
#